data_AF-A0A438KAT2-F1
#
_entry.id   AF-A0A438KAT2-F1
#
_cell.length_a   1.000
_cell.length_b   1.000
_cell.length_c   1.000
_cell.angle_alpha   90.00
_cell.angle_beta   90.00
_cell.angle_gamma   90.00
#
_symmetry.space_group_name_H-M   'P 1'
#
loop_
_entity.id
_entity.type
_entity.pdbx_description
1 polymer ?
#
loop_
_entity_poly.entity_id
_entity_poly.type
_entity_poly.pdbx_seq_one_letter_code
_entity_poly.pdbx_strand_id
1 'polypeptide(L)'
;MRERVREGDGECDGEEEEERPASQIRRKESSFTVESKAFEIVVEDRRGKIQGCIVEKKGGASSWVRLGADSLALFLEGLNLCIKGEKETRWGREWKEQGKVYSMIRGTNRAGGLYG
;
A
#
# COMPACT_ATOMS: atom_id res chain seq x y z
N MET A 1 29.61 4.86 18.96
CA MET A 1 29.60 5.06 17.50
C MET A 1 28.15 4.88 17.05
N ARG A 2 27.44 5.97 16.73
CA ARG A 2 26.03 5.90 16.30
C ARG A 2 26.03 5.62 14.80
N GLU A 3 25.55 4.44 14.41
CA GLU A 3 25.26 4.15 13.00
C GLU A 3 24.19 5.14 12.51
N ARG A 4 24.57 5.97 11.54
CA ARG A 4 23.62 6.79 10.80
C ARG A 4 22.86 5.84 9.88
N VAL A 5 21.65 5.47 10.28
CA VAL A 5 20.68 4.88 9.36
C VAL A 5 20.42 5.94 8.30
N ARG A 6 20.73 5.62 7.04
CA ARG A 6 20.41 6.47 5.90
C ARG A 6 18.90 6.43 5.74
N GLU A 7 18.25 7.54 6.06
CA GLU A 7 16.88 7.83 5.65
C GLU A 7 16.89 7.95 4.12
N GLY A 8 16.26 6.98 3.46
CA GLY A 8 16.07 6.98 2.02
C GLY A 8 14.68 7.51 1.72
N ASP A 9 14.60 8.72 1.16
CA ASP A 9 13.44 9.21 0.44
C ASP A 9 13.33 8.41 -0.86
N GLY A 10 12.73 7.22 -0.79
CA GLY A 10 12.48 6.42 -1.98
C GLY A 10 11.19 6.87 -2.65
N GLU A 11 11.30 7.69 -3.67
CA GLU A 11 10.24 7.85 -4.65
C GLU A 11 9.89 6.50 -5.26
N CYS A 12 8.61 6.28 -5.57
CA CYS A 12 8.17 5.11 -6.33
C CYS A 12 8.51 5.33 -7.80
N ASP A 13 9.79 5.24 -8.15
CA ASP A 13 10.25 5.48 -9.52
C ASP A 13 9.59 4.48 -10.48
N GLY A 14 8.76 5.04 -11.36
CA GLY A 14 8.31 4.37 -12.56
C GLY A 14 9.42 4.50 -13.59
N GLU A 15 9.96 3.37 -14.05
CA GLU A 15 10.90 3.34 -15.17
C GLU A 15 10.30 4.11 -16.36
N GLU A 16 10.94 5.22 -16.76
CA GLU A 16 10.63 6.03 -17.93
C GLU A 16 11.34 5.41 -19.14
N GLU A 17 10.58 4.88 -20.10
CA GLU A 17 11.12 4.51 -21.41
C GLU A 17 10.11 4.86 -22.53
N GLU A 18 10.56 5.81 -23.35
CA GLU A 18 10.13 6.38 -24.64
C GLU A 18 8.69 6.18 -25.20
N GLU A 19 8.19 7.30 -25.72
CA GLU A 19 6.85 7.64 -26.21
C GLU A 19 6.42 6.91 -27.50
N ARG A 20 5.26 6.21 -27.47
CA ARG A 20 4.35 5.96 -28.62
C ARG A 20 2.89 5.89 -28.14
N PRO A 21 1.88 6.22 -28.96
CA PRO A 21 0.74 7.03 -28.54
C PRO A 21 -0.44 6.27 -27.88
N ALA A 22 -1.07 6.94 -26.92
CA ALA A 22 -2.50 6.91 -26.58
C ALA A 22 -3.24 5.59 -26.31
N SER A 23 -2.58 4.49 -25.91
CA SER A 23 -3.28 3.44 -25.16
C SER A 23 -3.39 3.86 -23.69
N GLN A 24 -4.29 4.82 -23.47
CA GLN A 24 -4.81 5.35 -22.20
C GLN A 24 -4.26 4.64 -20.95
N ILE A 25 -3.18 5.17 -20.35
CA ILE A 25 -2.76 4.76 -19.01
C ILE A 25 -3.95 5.05 -18.09
N ARG A 26 -4.67 4.01 -17.68
CA ARG A 26 -5.77 4.15 -16.73
C ARG A 26 -5.15 4.23 -15.35
N ARG A 27 -4.89 5.47 -14.91
CA ARG A 27 -4.40 5.78 -13.56
C ARG A 27 -5.57 6.22 -12.68
N LYS A 28 -5.67 5.64 -11.49
CA LYS A 28 -6.57 6.08 -10.43
C LYS A 28 -5.77 6.33 -9.18
N GLU A 29 -6.02 7.47 -8.55
CA GLU A 29 -5.34 7.89 -7.34
C GLU A 29 -6.36 8.22 -6.26
N SER A 30 -6.02 7.94 -5.01
CA SER A 30 -6.81 8.30 -3.85
C SER A 30 -5.88 8.53 -2.67
N SER A 31 -6.24 9.47 -1.81
CA SER A 31 -5.53 9.72 -0.55
C SER A 31 -6.50 9.85 0.61
N PHE A 32 -6.05 9.46 1.79
CA PHE A 32 -6.79 9.60 3.03
C PHE A 32 -5.83 9.65 4.22
N THR A 33 -6.32 10.15 5.36
CA THR A 33 -5.54 10.30 6.58
C THR A 33 -6.13 9.43 7.68
N VAL A 34 -5.28 8.76 8.45
CA VAL A 34 -5.65 8.01 9.66
C VAL A 34 -4.72 8.44 10.77
N GLU A 35 -5.28 9.06 11.82
CA GLU A 35 -4.51 9.65 12.92
C GLU A 35 -3.41 10.61 12.42
N SER A 36 -2.14 10.29 12.65
CA SER A 36 -0.96 11.07 12.25
C SER A 36 -0.32 10.58 10.93
N LYS A 37 -0.99 9.67 10.22
CA LYS A 37 -0.49 9.06 8.99
C LYS A 37 -1.33 9.49 7.79
N ALA A 38 -0.68 9.88 6.69
CA ALA A 38 -1.31 10.04 5.40
C ALA A 38 -1.04 8.81 4.53
N PHE A 39 -2.05 8.35 3.81
CA PHE A 39 -1.95 7.25 2.86
C PHE A 39 -2.28 7.74 1.47
N GLU A 40 -1.45 7.35 0.50
CA GLU A 40 -1.67 7.58 -0.93
C GLU A 40 -1.74 6.23 -1.63
N ILE A 41 -2.77 6.03 -2.44
CA ILE A 41 -2.99 4.82 -3.22
C ILE A 41 -3.03 5.20 -4.69
N VAL A 42 -2.15 4.60 -5.48
CA VAL A 42 -2.10 4.75 -6.93
C VAL A 42 -2.31 3.39 -7.57
N VAL A 43 -3.27 3.28 -8.48
CA VAL A 43 -3.49 2.08 -9.30
C VAL A 43 -3.34 2.47 -10.76
N GLU A 44 -2.48 1.77 -11.48
CA GLU A 44 -2.15 2.06 -12.87
C GLU A 44 -2.28 0.80 -13.72
N ASP A 45 -2.88 0.94 -14.89
CA ASP A 45 -2.76 -0.03 -15.98
C ASP A 45 -1.61 0.40 -16.91
N ARG A 46 -0.49 -0.35 -16.84
CA ARG A 46 0.67 -0.17 -17.71
C ARG A 46 0.71 -1.27 -18.75
N ARG A 47 0.23 -0.99 -19.96
CA ARG A 47 0.22 -1.91 -21.11
C ARG A 47 -0.48 -3.25 -20.81
N GLY A 48 -1.65 -3.21 -20.15
CA GLY A 48 -2.44 -4.38 -19.77
C GLY A 48 -2.01 -5.03 -18.46
N LYS A 49 -1.06 -4.43 -17.73
CA LYS A 49 -0.60 -4.89 -16.42
C LYS A 49 -1.04 -3.90 -15.35
N ILE A 50 -1.99 -4.33 -14.53
CA ILE A 50 -2.43 -3.58 -13.36
C ILE A 50 -1.37 -3.66 -12.26
N GLN A 51 -0.97 -2.51 -11.73
CA GLN A 51 -0.13 -2.39 -10.56
C GLN A 51 -0.74 -1.41 -9.56
N GLY A 52 -0.64 -1.73 -8.28
CA GLY A 52 -1.00 -0.85 -7.17
C GLY A 52 0.25 -0.40 -6.41
N CYS A 53 0.29 0.86 -6.00
CA CYS A 53 1.24 1.38 -5.03
C CYS A 53 0.48 1.97 -3.85
N ILE A 54 0.88 1.62 -2.64
CA ILE A 54 0.35 2.19 -1.40
C ILE A 54 1.52 2.82 -0.67
N VAL A 55 1.41 4.11 -0.37
CA VAL A 55 2.42 4.90 0.36
C VAL A 55 1.82 5.33 1.69
N GLU A 56 2.54 5.11 2.79
CA GLU A 56 2.26 5.65 4.12
C GLU A 56 3.29 6.74 4.45
N LYS A 57 2.82 7.95 4.78
CA LYS A 57 3.65 9.08 5.21
C LYS A 57 3.39 9.41 6.69
N LYS A 58 4.46 9.56 7.47
CA LYS A 58 4.39 9.97 8.89
C LYS A 58 5.68 10.63 9.34
N GLY A 59 5.58 11.80 9.97
CA GLY A 59 6.69 12.42 10.70
C GLY A 59 7.93 12.70 9.85
N GLY A 60 7.74 13.03 8.57
CA GLY A 60 8.84 13.25 7.61
C GLY A 60 9.38 12.00 6.92
N ALA A 61 8.91 10.80 7.29
CA ALA A 61 9.29 9.54 6.64
C ALA A 61 8.14 8.98 5.79
N SER A 62 8.50 8.22 4.76
CA SER A 62 7.57 7.48 3.90
C SER A 62 7.92 5.99 3.89
N SER A 63 6.91 5.13 3.86
CA SER A 63 7.05 3.70 3.59
C SER A 63 6.04 3.30 2.51
N TRP A 64 6.38 2.33 1.66
CA TRP A 64 5.53 1.98 0.53
C TRP A 64 5.59 0.50 0.18
N VAL A 65 4.55 0.03 -0.50
CA VAL A 65 4.48 -1.31 -1.08
C VAL A 65 3.92 -1.25 -2.50
N ARG A 66 4.53 -2.00 -3.42
CA ARG A 66 4.04 -2.21 -4.79
C ARG A 66 3.45 -3.61 -4.91
N LEU A 67 2.24 -3.69 -5.44
CA LEU A 67 1.45 -4.91 -5.58
C LEU A 67 1.13 -5.13 -7.07
N GLY A 68 1.23 -6.37 -7.53
CA GLY A 68 0.64 -6.78 -8.80
C GLY A 68 -0.87 -6.93 -8.69
N ALA A 69 -1.52 -7.30 -9.80
CA ALA A 69 -2.96 -7.41 -9.88
C ALA A 69 -3.55 -8.39 -8.84
N ASP A 70 -2.90 -9.54 -8.64
CA ASP A 70 -3.38 -10.58 -7.72
C ASP A 70 -3.22 -10.11 -6.28
N SER A 71 -2.05 -9.57 -5.92
CA SER A 71 -1.84 -9.03 -4.57
C SER A 71 -2.75 -7.84 -4.26
N LEU A 72 -3.06 -6.99 -5.25
CA LEU A 72 -3.98 -5.87 -5.09
C LEU A 72 -5.41 -6.36 -4.82
N ALA A 73 -5.86 -7.42 -5.51
CA ALA A 73 -7.15 -8.04 -5.26
C ALA A 73 -7.24 -8.62 -3.83
N LEU A 74 -6.22 -9.36 -3.39
CA LEU A 74 -6.15 -9.94 -2.04
C LEU A 74 -6.13 -8.85 -0.96
N PHE A 75 -5.43 -7.74 -1.21
CA PHE A 75 -5.40 -6.58 -0.31
C PHE A 75 -6.79 -5.94 -0.16
N LEU A 76 -7.49 -5.70 -1.27
CA LEU A 76 -8.83 -5.10 -1.25
C LEU A 76 -9.87 -6.00 -0.56
N GLU A 77 -9.76 -7.31 -0.76
CA GLU A 77 -10.59 -8.29 -0.04
C GLU A 77 -10.37 -8.18 1.47
N GLY A 78 -9.11 -8.21 1.92
CA GLY A 78 -8.76 -8.06 3.33
C GLY A 78 -9.21 -6.73 3.94
N LEU A 79 -9.10 -5.63 3.19
CA LEU A 79 -9.59 -4.32 3.61
C LEU A 79 -11.11 -4.29 3.78
N ASN A 80 -11.85 -4.89 2.84
CA ASN A 80 -13.31 -4.97 2.90
C ASN A 80 -13.78 -5.79 4.12
N LEU A 81 -13.08 -6.89 4.44
CA LEU A 81 -13.32 -7.67 5.65
C LEU A 81 -13.08 -6.84 6.92
N CYS A 82 -12.04 -6.02 6.93
CA CYS A 82 -11.77 -5.10 8.05
C CYS A 82 -12.89 -4.06 8.22
N ILE A 83 -13.39 -3.47 7.13
CA ILE A 83 -14.45 -2.45 7.14
C ILE A 83 -15.79 -3.03 7.60
N LYS A 84 -16.15 -4.22 7.10
CA LYS A 84 -17.43 -4.88 7.42
C LYS A 84 -17.53 -5.36 8.87
N GLY A 85 -16.45 -5.26 9.64
CA GLY A 85 -16.45 -5.61 11.05
C GLY A 85 -16.82 -7.08 11.30
N GLU A 86 -16.49 -7.98 10.36
CA GLU A 86 -16.75 -9.40 10.55
C GLU A 86 -16.10 -9.86 11.86
N LYS A 87 -16.86 -10.68 12.61
CA LYS A 87 -16.67 -10.95 14.05
C LYS A 87 -15.34 -11.60 14.43
N GLU A 88 -14.53 -12.02 13.46
CA GLU A 88 -13.18 -12.47 13.74
C GLU A 88 -12.26 -11.28 14.10
N THR A 89 -11.97 -11.20 15.39
CA THR A 89 -11.02 -10.26 16.00
C THR A 89 -9.59 -10.48 15.52
N ARG A 90 -9.28 -11.63 14.90
CA ARG A 90 -7.96 -11.99 14.39
C ARG A 90 -8.09 -12.63 13.01
N TRP A 91 -7.83 -11.86 11.97
CA TRP A 91 -7.72 -12.34 10.60
C TRP A 91 -6.30 -12.08 10.08
N GLY A 92 -5.76 -13.01 9.32
CA GLY A 92 -4.51 -12.83 8.62
C GLY A 92 -4.41 -13.72 7.39
N ARG A 93 -3.72 -13.24 6.37
CA ARG A 93 -3.46 -13.96 5.13
C ARG A 93 -2.01 -13.76 4.72
N GLU A 94 -1.37 -14.85 4.30
CA GLU A 94 -0.06 -14.82 3.65
C GLU A 94 -0.23 -15.28 2.20
N TRP A 95 0.49 -14.65 1.28
CA TRP A 95 0.50 -15.04 -0.12
C TRP A 95 1.83 -14.69 -0.79
N LYS A 96 2.04 -15.21 -1.99
CA LYS A 96 3.26 -14.99 -2.79
C LYS A 96 2.90 -14.49 -4.18
N GLU A 97 3.58 -13.46 -4.65
CA GLU A 97 3.45 -12.94 -6.01
C GLU A 97 4.84 -12.51 -6.52
N GLN A 98 5.20 -12.93 -7.74
CA GLN A 98 6.47 -12.56 -8.39
C GLN A 98 7.72 -12.79 -7.50
N GLY A 99 7.72 -13.89 -6.74
CA GLY A 99 8.84 -14.23 -5.85
C GLY A 99 8.84 -13.52 -4.50
N LYS A 100 7.97 -12.53 -4.26
CA LYS A 100 7.81 -11.83 -2.99
C LYS A 100 6.72 -12.46 -2.15
N VAL A 101 6.96 -12.57 -0.84
CA VAL A 101 5.97 -13.03 0.15
C VAL A 101 5.36 -11.79 0.81
N TYR A 102 4.04 -11.78 0.90
CA TYR A 102 3.26 -10.72 1.52
C TYR A 102 2.41 -11.30 2.64
N SER A 103 2.26 -10.52 3.71
CA SER A 103 1.37 -10.84 4.82
C SER A 103 0.47 -9.65 5.13
N MET A 104 -0.83 -9.90 5.28
CA MET A 104 -1.80 -8.93 5.78
C MET A 104 -2.40 -9.47 7.06
N ILE A 105 -2.36 -8.68 8.13
CA ILE A 105 -2.83 -9.08 9.45
C ILE A 105 -3.71 -7.96 10.01
N ARG A 106 -4.92 -8.31 10.43
CA ARG A 106 -5.78 -7.40 11.19
C ARG A 106 -5.27 -7.33 12.63
N GLY A 107 -4.91 -6.13 13.06
CA GLY A 107 -4.46 -5.86 14.42
C GLY A 107 -5.18 -4.65 15.03
N THR A 108 -5.13 -4.54 16.34
CA THR A 108 -5.53 -3.35 17.08
C THR A 108 -4.29 -2.57 17.50
N ASN A 109 -4.23 -1.29 17.16
CA ASN A 109 -3.18 -0.42 17.69
C ASN A 109 -3.60 0.05 19.10
N ARG A 110 -2.70 -0.05 20.08
CA ARG A 110 -2.94 0.48 21.43
C ARG A 110 -3.09 2.02 21.47
N ALA A 111 -2.71 2.72 20.38
CA ALA A 111 -2.87 4.17 20.27
C ALA A 111 -4.34 4.64 20.27
N GLY A 112 -5.33 3.75 20.07
CA GLY A 112 -6.75 4.10 19.97
C GLY A 112 -7.54 4.11 21.29
N GLY A 113 -6.88 3.93 22.45
CA GLY A 113 -7.56 3.94 23.75
C GLY A 113 -7.13 5.11 24.62
N LEU A 114 -7.81 6.25 24.50
CA LEU A 114 -8.12 7.23 25.57
C LEU A 114 -8.53 8.58 24.95
N TYR A 115 -9.83 8.83 24.90
CA TYR A 115 -10.37 10.10 25.40
C TYR A 115 -11.47 9.71 26.38
N GLY A 116 -11.20 9.95 27.67
CA GLY A 116 -12.23 9.93 28.72
C GLY A 116 -13.04 11.23 28.70
#